data_AF-A0A6A5SCY0-F1
#
_entry.id   AF-A0A6A5SCY0-F1
#
_cell.length_a   1.000
_cell.length_b   1.000
_cell.length_c   1.000
_cell.angle_alpha   90.00
_cell.angle_beta   90.00
_cell.angle_gamma   90.00
#
_symmetry.space_group_name_H-M   'P 1'
#
loop_
_entity.id
_entity.type
_entity.pdbx_description
1 polymer ?
#
loop_
_entity_poly.entity_id
_entity_poly.type
_entity_poly.pdbx_seq_one_letter_code
_entity_poly.pdbx_strand_id
1 'polypeptide(L)'
;TDISAVPQLSKDGSNLWRWENAFKLYAQANAFDQILRGIWESITRILQDNDQTEREYARNNKEYQQWQAAEAALKLAILNTVPKDLYEGIMELSVADQFISVLSRFRDQGVTEECTVWANFFKLRASHCVTTATFTDQFKAGLAKVDKMECMMSAKCKVY
;
A
#
# COMPACT_ATOMS: atom_id res chain seq x y z
N THR A 1 -50.71 -47.23 8.46
CA THR A 1 -50.11 -47.66 9.74
C THR A 1 -50.08 -46.46 10.65
N ASP A 2 -50.53 -46.63 11.89
CA ASP A 2 -50.90 -45.61 12.89
C ASP A 2 -50.16 -44.27 12.90
N ILE A 3 -50.94 -43.17 12.95
CA ILE A 3 -50.49 -41.81 13.32
C ILE A 3 -50.60 -41.63 14.86
N SER A 4 -50.80 -42.70 15.62
CA SER A 4 -51.42 -42.63 16.95
C SER A 4 -50.50 -43.12 18.06
N ALA A 5 -49.60 -42.23 18.49
CA ALA A 5 -49.33 -42.02 19.92
C ALA A 5 -48.37 -40.85 20.07
N VAL A 6 -48.88 -39.61 19.98
CA VAL A 6 -48.16 -38.48 20.58
C VAL A 6 -48.04 -38.82 22.07
N PRO A 7 -46.81 -38.97 22.62
CA PRO A 7 -46.65 -39.37 24.01
C PRO A 7 -47.37 -38.38 24.92
N GLN A 8 -48.11 -38.83 25.94
CA GLN A 8 -48.71 -37.88 26.90
C GLN A 8 -47.61 -37.01 27.50
N LEU A 9 -47.75 -35.70 27.31
CA LEU A 9 -46.80 -34.67 27.69
C LEU A 9 -47.18 -34.12 29.06
N SER A 10 -46.25 -34.15 30.02
CA SER A 10 -46.51 -33.67 31.37
C SER A 10 -46.12 -32.20 31.47
N LYS A 11 -47.02 -31.38 32.02
CA LYS A 11 -46.83 -29.92 32.14
C LYS A 11 -45.79 -29.53 33.18
N ASP A 12 -45.47 -30.44 34.10
CA ASP A 12 -44.43 -30.27 35.12
C ASP A 12 -43.00 -30.50 34.59
N GLY A 13 -42.85 -30.88 33.31
CA GLY A 13 -41.56 -31.13 32.69
C GLY A 13 -40.89 -32.45 33.08
N SER A 14 -41.54 -33.28 33.90
CA SER A 14 -41.01 -34.58 34.38
C SER A 14 -40.67 -35.57 33.25
N ASN A 15 -41.21 -35.35 32.05
CA ASN A 15 -40.97 -36.17 30.87
C ASN A 15 -40.31 -35.39 29.71
N LEU A 16 -39.29 -34.59 30.01
CA LEU A 16 -38.52 -33.78 29.04
C LEU A 16 -38.14 -34.53 27.75
N TRP A 17 -37.68 -35.78 27.84
CA TRP A 17 -37.31 -36.57 26.67
C TRP A 17 -38.50 -36.84 25.72
N ARG A 18 -39.73 -36.93 26.25
CA ARG A 18 -40.96 -37.06 25.45
C ARG A 18 -41.29 -35.76 24.74
N TRP A 19 -41.08 -34.62 25.41
CA TRP A 19 -41.22 -33.29 24.82
C TRP A 19 -40.23 -33.09 23.67
N GLU A 20 -38.95 -33.41 23.88
CA GLU A 20 -37.92 -33.31 22.84
C GLU A 20 -38.25 -34.16 21.61
N ASN A 21 -38.65 -35.43 21.82
CA ASN A 21 -39.06 -36.31 20.72
C ASN A 21 -40.33 -35.80 20.01
N ALA A 22 -41.31 -35.26 20.74
CA ALA A 22 -42.52 -34.70 20.13
C ALA A 22 -42.19 -33.50 19.23
N PHE A 23 -41.32 -32.59 19.67
CA PHE A 23 -40.89 -31.46 18.85
C PHE A 23 -40.10 -31.90 17.63
N LYS A 24 -39.20 -32.89 17.76
CA LYS A 24 -38.45 -33.46 16.63
C LYS A 24 -39.38 -34.10 15.59
N LEU A 25 -40.34 -34.91 16.02
CA LEU A 25 -41.31 -35.55 15.13
C LEU A 25 -42.21 -34.52 14.44
N TYR A 26 -42.68 -33.51 15.16
CA TYR A 26 -43.48 -32.42 14.59
C TYR A 26 -42.69 -31.62 13.55
N ALA A 27 -41.45 -31.25 13.86
CA ALA A 27 -40.59 -30.52 12.93
C ALA A 27 -40.25 -31.36 11.68
N GLN A 28 -39.97 -32.65 11.83
CA GLN A 28 -39.74 -33.56 10.71
C GLN A 28 -40.99 -33.71 9.82
N ALA A 29 -42.17 -33.90 10.42
CA ALA A 29 -43.42 -34.02 9.69
C ALA A 29 -43.77 -32.77 8.87
N ASN A 30 -43.28 -31.59 9.29
CA ASN A 30 -43.47 -30.31 8.60
C ASN A 30 -42.21 -29.84 7.85
N ALA A 31 -41.17 -30.67 7.71
CA ALA A 31 -39.90 -30.34 7.05
C ALA A 31 -39.16 -29.11 7.62
N PHE A 32 -39.32 -28.82 8.90
CA PHE A 32 -38.66 -27.71 9.63
C PHE A 32 -37.63 -28.19 10.65
N ASP A 33 -37.14 -29.43 10.56
CA ASP A 33 -36.20 -30.01 11.52
C ASP A 33 -34.88 -29.21 11.59
N GLN A 34 -34.51 -28.55 10.50
CA GLN A 34 -33.37 -27.64 10.44
C GLN A 34 -33.49 -26.42 11.38
N ILE A 35 -34.71 -25.96 11.70
CA ILE A 35 -34.92 -24.88 12.69
C ILE A 35 -34.47 -25.35 14.07
N LEU A 36 -34.85 -26.57 14.47
CA LEU A 36 -34.44 -27.15 15.75
C LEU A 36 -32.94 -27.45 15.83
N ARG A 37 -32.30 -27.69 14.68
CA ARG A 37 -30.84 -27.88 14.57
C ARG A 37 -30.08 -26.55 14.53
N GLY A 38 -30.77 -25.40 14.46
CA GLY A 38 -30.15 -24.09 14.30
C GLY A 38 -29.48 -23.87 12.93
N ILE A 39 -29.81 -24.71 11.94
CA ILE A 39 -29.25 -24.66 10.58
C ILE A 39 -30.15 -23.83 9.65
N TRP A 40 -31.43 -23.67 10.01
CA TRP A 40 -32.36 -22.88 9.23
C TRP A 40 -32.18 -21.38 9.50
N GLU A 41 -31.58 -20.69 8.56
CA GLU A 41 -31.51 -19.23 8.58
C GLU A 41 -32.82 -18.62 8.05
N SER A 42 -33.26 -17.53 8.68
CA SER A 42 -34.42 -16.79 8.21
C SER A 42 -34.12 -16.18 6.84
N ILE A 43 -35.01 -16.35 5.86
CA ILE A 43 -34.88 -15.78 4.51
C ILE A 43 -34.60 -14.27 4.57
N THR A 44 -35.26 -13.55 5.50
CA THR A 44 -35.04 -12.11 5.68
C THR A 44 -33.60 -11.79 6.07
N ARG A 45 -32.97 -12.64 6.89
CA ARG A 45 -31.57 -12.49 7.31
C ARG A 45 -30.63 -12.74 6.13
N ILE A 46 -30.85 -13.81 5.37
CA ILE A 46 -30.06 -14.14 4.17
C ILE A 46 -30.12 -12.98 3.16
N LEU A 47 -31.30 -12.40 2.92
CA LEU A 47 -31.46 -11.29 1.99
C LEU A 47 -30.74 -10.02 2.46
N GLN A 48 -30.76 -9.72 3.76
CA GLN A 48 -30.02 -8.59 4.33
C GLN A 48 -28.51 -8.79 4.22
N ASP A 49 -28.02 -9.99 4.55
CA ASP A 49 -26.61 -10.33 4.46
C ASP A 49 -26.11 -10.28 3.01
N ASN A 50 -26.91 -10.74 2.05
CA ASN A 50 -26.61 -10.65 0.61
C ASN A 50 -26.57 -9.20 0.12
N ASP A 51 -27.55 -8.36 0.48
CA ASP A 51 -27.57 -6.94 0.09
C ASP A 51 -26.36 -6.18 0.67
N GLN A 52 -25.99 -6.47 1.92
CA GLN A 52 -24.77 -5.90 2.50
C GLN A 52 -23.52 -6.36 1.74
N THR A 53 -23.41 -7.66 1.47
CA THR A 53 -22.29 -8.26 0.75
C THR A 53 -22.15 -7.67 -0.67
N GLU A 54 -23.25 -7.51 -1.40
CA GLU A 54 -23.27 -6.90 -2.73
C GLU A 54 -22.78 -5.44 -2.70
N ARG A 55 -23.19 -4.66 -1.70
CA ARG A 55 -22.73 -3.27 -1.54
C ARG A 55 -21.24 -3.19 -1.23
N GLU A 56 -20.74 -4.10 -0.41
CA GLU A 56 -19.31 -4.19 -0.10
C GLU A 56 -18.50 -4.55 -1.35
N TYR A 57 -18.94 -5.55 -2.13
CA TYR A 57 -18.31 -5.89 -3.41
C TYR A 57 -18.33 -4.72 -4.39
N ALA A 58 -19.45 -4.02 -4.52
CA ALA A 58 -19.56 -2.87 -5.41
C ALA A 58 -18.62 -1.73 -5.00
N ARG A 59 -18.41 -1.51 -3.70
CA ARG A 59 -17.46 -0.53 -3.17
C ARG A 59 -16.02 -0.94 -3.46
N ASN A 60 -15.65 -2.16 -3.10
CA ASN A 60 -14.30 -2.69 -3.28
C ASN A 60 -13.91 -2.71 -4.76
N ASN A 61 -14.86 -3.05 -5.65
CA ASN A 61 -14.62 -3.02 -7.09
C ASN A 61 -14.36 -1.59 -7.61
N LYS A 62 -15.07 -0.57 -7.09
CA LYS A 62 -14.81 0.83 -7.45
C LYS A 62 -13.42 1.28 -6.98
N GLU A 63 -13.04 0.93 -5.74
CA GLU A 63 -11.71 1.24 -5.21
C GLU A 63 -10.60 0.57 -6.04
N TYR A 64 -10.81 -0.70 -6.42
CA TYR A 64 -9.89 -1.42 -7.28
C TYR A 64 -9.75 -0.78 -8.67
N GLN A 65 -10.85 -0.36 -9.29
CA GLN A 65 -10.83 0.37 -10.57
C GLN A 65 -10.09 1.70 -10.46
N GLN A 66 -10.29 2.43 -9.37
CA GLN A 66 -9.57 3.69 -9.11
C GLN A 66 -8.07 3.44 -8.93
N TRP A 67 -7.70 2.40 -8.18
CA TRP A 67 -6.31 1.99 -7.99
C TRP A 67 -5.65 1.62 -9.33
N GLN A 68 -6.31 0.82 -10.17
CA GLN A 68 -5.80 0.46 -11.51
C GLN A 68 -5.61 1.69 -12.40
N ALA A 69 -6.57 2.62 -12.39
CA ALA A 69 -6.47 3.85 -13.18
C ALA A 69 -5.29 4.73 -12.72
N ALA A 70 -5.09 4.85 -11.39
CA ALA A 70 -3.95 5.58 -10.82
C ALA A 70 -2.61 4.90 -11.16
N GLU A 71 -2.55 3.57 -11.06
CA GLU A 71 -1.34 2.80 -11.40
C GLU A 71 -0.97 2.99 -12.88
N ALA A 72 -1.94 2.91 -13.79
CA ALA A 72 -1.71 3.12 -15.22
C ALA A 72 -1.25 4.55 -15.52
N ALA A 73 -1.85 5.55 -14.88
CA ALA A 73 -1.44 6.95 -15.03
C ALA A 73 0.00 7.18 -14.55
N LEU A 74 0.40 6.56 -13.44
CA LEU A 74 1.78 6.63 -12.94
C LEU A 74 2.77 5.92 -13.87
N LYS A 75 2.43 4.75 -14.40
CA LYS A 75 3.27 4.05 -15.42
C LYS A 75 3.49 4.93 -16.65
N LEU A 76 2.44 5.58 -17.15
CA LEU A 76 2.52 6.52 -18.26
C LEU A 76 3.38 7.75 -17.92
N ALA A 77 3.24 8.30 -16.71
CA ALA A 77 4.06 9.42 -16.28
C ALA A 77 5.54 9.04 -16.24
N ILE A 78 5.88 7.87 -15.67
CA ILE A 78 7.26 7.36 -15.64
C ILE A 78 7.79 7.15 -17.06
N LEU A 79 7.02 6.48 -17.93
CA LEU A 79 7.43 6.24 -19.33
C LEU A 79 7.72 7.55 -20.09
N ASN A 80 6.92 8.60 -19.88
CA ASN A 80 7.06 9.86 -20.59
C ASN A 80 8.14 10.80 -20.02
N THR A 81 8.55 10.60 -18.77
CA THR A 81 9.46 11.53 -18.06
C THR A 81 10.85 10.95 -17.82
N VAL A 82 10.97 9.63 -17.72
CA VAL A 82 12.25 8.95 -17.45
C VAL A 82 12.97 8.68 -18.77
N PRO A 83 14.29 8.97 -18.85
CA PRO A 83 15.10 8.61 -20.01
C PRO A 83 15.00 7.12 -20.36
N LYS A 84 14.99 6.82 -21.66
CA LYS A 84 14.69 5.46 -22.18
C LYS A 84 15.65 4.39 -21.64
N ASP A 85 16.92 4.72 -21.51
CA ASP A 85 17.98 3.87 -20.95
C ASP A 85 17.76 3.52 -19.48
N LEU A 86 17.20 4.45 -18.70
CA LEU A 86 16.80 4.22 -17.31
C LEU A 86 15.51 3.39 -17.22
N TYR A 87 14.55 3.68 -18.10
CA TYR A 87 13.27 2.99 -18.13
C TYR A 87 13.40 1.49 -18.44
N GLU A 88 14.26 1.11 -19.40
CA GLU A 88 14.51 -0.29 -19.78
C GLU A 88 14.99 -1.15 -18.59
N GLY A 89 15.72 -0.55 -17.63
CA GLY A 89 16.20 -1.25 -16.44
C GLY A 89 15.18 -1.41 -15.32
N ILE A 90 14.05 -0.68 -15.37
CA ILE A 90 13.04 -0.64 -14.29
C ILE A 90 11.66 -1.12 -14.76
N MET A 91 11.44 -1.35 -16.06
CA MET A 91 10.12 -1.62 -16.62
C MET A 91 9.39 -2.84 -16.03
N GLU A 92 10.13 -3.85 -15.59
CA GLU A 92 9.60 -5.08 -14.97
C GLU A 92 9.28 -4.92 -13.47
N LEU A 93 9.64 -3.80 -12.86
CA LEU A 93 9.41 -3.53 -11.44
C LEU A 93 8.00 -3.00 -11.18
N SER A 94 7.56 -3.10 -9.92
CA SER A 94 6.32 -2.42 -9.48
C SER A 94 6.46 -0.90 -9.63
N VAL A 95 5.34 -0.17 -9.78
CA VAL A 95 5.38 1.31 -9.91
C VAL A 95 6.08 1.98 -8.73
N ALA A 96 5.92 1.45 -7.53
CA ALA A 96 6.59 1.94 -6.34
C ALA A 96 8.11 1.74 -6.41
N ASP A 97 8.55 0.57 -6.86
CA ASP A 97 9.97 0.25 -7.00
C ASP A 97 10.61 1.02 -8.17
N GLN A 98 9.86 1.24 -9.26
CA GLN A 98 10.26 2.11 -10.36
C GLN A 98 10.54 3.52 -9.83
N PHE A 99 9.61 4.08 -9.05
CA PHE A 99 9.76 5.41 -8.44
C PHE A 99 10.98 5.50 -7.51
N ILE A 100 11.17 4.54 -6.61
CA ILE A 100 12.32 4.51 -5.70
C ILE A 100 13.64 4.41 -6.49
N SER A 101 13.68 3.53 -7.49
CA SER A 101 14.87 3.32 -8.32
C SER A 101 15.24 4.57 -9.12
N VAL A 102 14.24 5.26 -9.67
CA VAL A 102 14.40 6.54 -10.36
C VAL A 102 14.94 7.61 -9.41
N LEU A 103 14.34 7.75 -8.22
CA LEU A 103 14.81 8.72 -7.23
C LEU A 103 16.23 8.44 -6.72
N SER A 104 16.57 7.17 -6.47
CA SER A 104 17.92 6.80 -6.04
C SER A 104 18.94 7.16 -7.13
N ARG A 105 18.65 6.79 -8.39
CA ARG A 105 19.51 7.12 -9.53
C ARG A 105 19.71 8.62 -9.69
N PHE A 106 18.65 9.43 -9.61
CA PHE A 106 18.77 10.88 -9.72
C PHE A 106 19.49 11.51 -8.53
N ARG A 107 19.34 10.94 -7.32
CA ARG A 107 20.12 11.35 -6.15
C ARG A 107 21.61 11.05 -6.34
N ASP A 108 21.93 9.84 -6.79
CA ASP A 108 23.31 9.41 -7.03
C ASP A 108 23.94 10.21 -8.19
N GLN A 109 23.17 10.48 -9.24
CA GLN A 109 23.61 11.30 -10.38
C GLN A 109 23.77 12.78 -10.03
N GLY A 110 22.87 13.37 -9.24
CA GLY A 110 23.01 14.73 -8.73
C GLY A 110 24.27 14.92 -7.89
N VAL A 111 24.65 13.91 -7.10
CA VAL A 111 25.95 13.87 -6.41
C VAL A 111 27.10 13.77 -7.41
N THR A 112 26.98 13.01 -8.50
CA THR A 112 28.05 12.95 -9.52
C THR A 112 28.20 14.21 -10.36
N GLU A 113 27.14 14.98 -10.64
CA GLU A 113 27.28 16.25 -11.38
C GLU A 113 28.02 17.29 -10.54
N GLU A 114 27.67 17.44 -9.26
CA GLU A 114 28.41 18.31 -8.34
C GLU A 114 29.85 17.81 -8.17
N CYS A 115 30.08 16.51 -7.93
CA CYS A 115 31.43 15.96 -7.84
C CYS A 115 32.23 16.10 -9.14
N THR A 116 31.60 16.06 -10.31
CA THR A 116 32.28 16.24 -11.62
C THR A 116 32.61 17.70 -11.87
N VAL A 117 31.72 18.63 -11.52
CA VAL A 117 31.97 20.07 -11.58
C VAL A 117 33.09 20.45 -10.61
N TRP A 118 33.04 19.96 -9.37
CA TRP A 118 34.10 20.16 -8.39
C TRP A 118 35.41 19.51 -8.84
N ALA A 119 35.40 18.29 -9.37
CA ALA A 119 36.59 17.63 -9.88
C ALA A 119 37.20 18.36 -11.09
N ASN A 120 36.38 18.86 -12.01
CA ASN A 120 36.84 19.67 -13.15
C ASN A 120 37.36 21.03 -12.69
N PHE A 121 36.71 21.66 -11.71
CA PHE A 121 37.19 22.89 -11.07
C PHE A 121 38.55 22.68 -10.39
N PHE A 122 38.72 21.61 -9.62
CA PHE A 122 39.99 21.25 -9.00
C PHE A 122 41.08 20.95 -10.03
N LYS A 123 40.76 20.24 -11.12
CA LYS A 123 41.70 20.00 -12.23
C LYS A 123 42.16 21.31 -12.90
N LEU A 124 41.24 22.23 -13.17
CA LEU A 124 41.54 23.55 -13.76
C LEU A 124 42.36 24.47 -12.82
N ARG A 125 42.17 24.34 -11.51
CA ARG A 125 42.94 25.11 -10.53
C ARG A 125 44.33 24.49 -10.26
N ALA A 126 44.43 23.17 -10.32
CA ALA A 126 45.69 22.46 -10.16
C ALA A 126 46.59 22.52 -11.42
N SER A 127 46.03 22.76 -12.61
CA SER A 127 46.80 22.82 -13.87
C SER A 127 47.86 23.92 -13.91
N HIS A 128 47.73 24.95 -13.06
CA HIS A 128 48.68 26.06 -12.96
C HIS A 128 49.57 25.98 -11.71
N CYS A 129 49.43 24.94 -10.89
CA CYS A 129 50.23 24.73 -9.70
C CYS A 129 51.34 23.71 -9.98
N VAL A 130 52.59 24.15 -9.85
CA VAL A 130 53.78 23.31 -10.15
C VAL A 130 53.93 22.14 -9.16
N THR A 131 53.40 22.29 -7.93
CA THR A 131 53.41 21.24 -6.91
C THR A 131 52.12 21.23 -6.08
N THR A 132 51.79 20.08 -5.49
CA THR A 132 50.64 19.90 -4.59
C THR A 132 50.70 20.83 -3.37
N ALA A 133 51.90 21.18 -2.89
CA ALA A 133 52.09 22.10 -1.78
C ALA A 133 51.65 23.53 -2.16
N THR A 134 52.07 24.02 -3.32
CA THR A 134 51.69 25.35 -3.83
C THR A 134 50.18 25.48 -4.05
N PHE A 135 49.55 24.42 -4.56
CA PHE A 135 48.08 24.35 -4.67
C PHE A 135 47.40 24.43 -3.30
N THR A 136 47.90 23.65 -2.32
CA THR A 136 47.33 23.59 -0.97
C THR A 136 47.43 24.95 -0.26
N ASP A 137 48.55 25.66 -0.41
CA ASP A 137 48.73 26.99 0.19
C ASP A 137 47.84 28.05 -0.46
N GLN A 138 47.71 28.04 -1.79
CA GLN A 138 46.81 28.94 -2.51
C GLN A 138 45.34 28.64 -2.21
N PHE A 139 44.98 27.37 -2.07
CA PHE A 139 43.63 26.95 -1.69
C PHE A 139 43.28 27.36 -0.25
N LYS A 140 44.19 27.16 0.71
CA LYS A 140 44.04 27.64 2.09
C LYS A 140 43.93 29.17 2.15
N ALA A 141 44.73 29.90 1.37
CA ALA A 141 44.63 31.36 1.27
C ALA A 141 43.31 31.83 0.62
N GLY A 142 42.78 31.05 -0.32
CA GLY A 142 41.45 31.26 -0.92
C GLY A 142 40.32 31.05 0.09
N LEU A 143 40.35 29.95 0.85
CA LEU A 143 39.38 29.67 1.92
C LEU A 143 39.40 30.76 3.01
N ALA A 144 40.58 31.21 3.43
CA ALA A 144 40.70 32.30 4.41
C ALA A 144 40.16 33.65 3.90
N LYS A 145 40.09 33.86 2.57
CA LYS A 145 39.42 35.02 1.96
C LYS A 145 37.91 34.88 1.92
N VAL A 146 37.40 33.65 1.72
CA VAL A 146 35.96 33.35 1.72
C VAL A 146 35.39 33.41 3.14
N ASP A 147 36.15 32.96 4.15
CA ASP A 147 35.76 33.04 5.57
C ASP A 147 35.66 34.49 6.08
N LYS A 148 36.37 35.43 5.41
CA LYS A 148 36.26 36.88 5.61
C LYS A 148 35.14 37.55 4.80
N MET A 149 34.54 36.84 3.85
CA MET A 149 33.31 37.31 3.21
C MET A 149 32.17 36.85 4.11
N GLU A 150 31.60 37.76 4.90
CA GLU A 150 30.30 37.53 5.54
C GLU A 150 29.24 37.30 4.46
N CYS A 151 29.19 36.08 3.94
CA CYS A 151 28.18 35.65 3.02
C CYS A 151 26.95 35.33 3.87
N MET A 152 26.27 36.38 4.33
CA MET A 152 24.93 36.23 4.87
C MET A 152 24.04 35.70 3.75
N MET A 153 23.84 34.39 3.72
CA MET A 153 22.74 33.79 2.98
C MET A 153 21.45 34.45 3.45
N SER A 154 20.80 35.19 2.55
CA SER A 154 19.46 35.72 2.77
C SER A 154 18.55 34.58 3.25
N ALA A 155 17.75 34.83 4.29
CA ALA A 155 16.92 33.84 4.97
C ALA A 155 15.97 33.06 4.02
N LYS A 156 15.73 33.56 2.80
CA LYS A 156 14.97 32.84 1.76
C LYS A 156 15.66 31.59 1.23
N CYS A 157 16.98 31.46 1.35
CA CYS A 157 17.71 30.26 0.90
C CYS A 157 17.93 29.21 2.00
N LYS A 158 17.29 29.35 3.17
CA LYS A 158 17.37 28.38 4.28
C LYS A 158 16.16 27.45 4.39
N VAL A 159 15.22 27.52 3.45
CA VAL A 159 14.08 26.59 3.40
C VAL A 159 14.01 25.96 2.01
N TYR A 160 14.99 25.10 1.74
CA TYR A 160 14.90 23.88 0.93
C TYR A 160 16.03 22.96 1.38
#